data_AF-A0AA88WPR9-F1
#
_entry.id   AF-A0AA88WPR9-F1
#
_cell.length_a   1.000
_cell.length_b   1.000
_cell.length_c   1.000
_cell.angle_alpha   90.00
_cell.angle_beta   90.00
_cell.angle_gamma   90.00
#
_symmetry.space_group_name_H-M   'P 1'
#
loop_
_entity.id
_entity.type
_entity.pdbx_description
1 polymer ?
#
loop_
_entity_poly.entity_id
_entity_poly.type
_entity_poly.pdbx_seq_one_letter_code
_entity_poly.pdbx_strand_id
1 'polypeptide(L)'
;MNRFITMATSETNSESGPINPNVQHGDGTNYILNGLDNALYNVYSPMVNAKALWESLERKYMTEDAGSKKFVVGKFLDFKMMDSKTVISQVQEFQLILHDIHAEGMVLGESFQVAALIEKLPPTWKDFKNYLKHKRKEMKLEDLIVRLRIEEDNRQSEKKAGNYHQEAKANVVEQDIEKLRKRRLKISTTALVLPSKMAEAASIRECLGQVTVGEAEEDE
;
A
#
# COMPACT_ATOMS: atom_id res chain seq x y z
N MET A 1 26.89 14.30 -13.73
CA MET A 1 26.10 15.03 -14.74
C MET A 1 24.90 15.80 -14.18
N ASN A 2 24.22 15.35 -13.11
CA ASN A 2 22.95 15.94 -12.62
C ASN A 2 22.97 17.38 -12.06
N ARG A 3 24.07 18.13 -12.14
CA ARG A 3 24.14 19.53 -11.65
C ARG A 3 24.09 20.59 -12.75
N PHE A 4 24.08 20.21 -14.03
CA PHE A 4 24.04 21.18 -15.13
C PHE A 4 22.63 21.47 -15.69
N ILE A 5 21.58 20.78 -15.22
CA ILE A 5 20.25 20.72 -15.87
C ILE A 5 19.16 21.44 -15.07
N THR A 6 19.31 22.74 -14.78
CA THR A 6 18.19 23.50 -14.15
C THR A 6 17.85 24.80 -14.87
N MET A 7 18.59 25.21 -15.91
CA MET A 7 18.39 26.55 -16.52
C MET A 7 17.74 26.59 -17.91
N ALA A 8 17.51 25.47 -18.60
CA ALA A 8 17.24 25.49 -20.05
C ALA A 8 15.87 24.96 -20.50
N THR A 9 14.83 25.04 -19.66
CA THR A 9 13.47 24.63 -20.05
C THR A 9 12.51 25.81 -20.09
N SER A 10 12.61 26.64 -21.13
CA SER A 10 11.51 27.49 -21.57
C SER A 10 11.67 27.84 -23.05
N GLU A 11 10.71 27.33 -23.85
CA GLU A 11 10.35 27.78 -25.22
C GLU A 11 11.35 27.39 -26.35
N THR A 12 11.02 27.00 -27.59
CA THR A 12 9.84 27.11 -28.47
C THR A 12 9.80 25.95 -29.49
N ASN A 13 8.60 25.59 -29.98
CA ASN A 13 8.33 24.75 -31.15
C ASN A 13 8.65 25.47 -32.48
N SER A 14 9.10 24.75 -33.52
CA SER A 14 8.64 24.87 -34.94
C SER A 14 9.39 23.93 -35.91
N GLU A 15 8.72 23.64 -37.03
CA GLU A 15 8.89 22.58 -38.05
C GLU A 15 10.18 22.54 -38.91
N SER A 16 10.39 21.36 -39.51
CA SER A 16 11.51 20.91 -40.35
C SER A 16 11.49 21.39 -41.81
N GLY A 17 12.66 21.79 -42.32
CA GLY A 17 12.97 22.05 -43.75
C GLY A 17 14.44 21.69 -44.06
N PRO A 18 14.89 21.77 -45.33
CA PRO A 18 16.14 21.16 -45.80
C PRO A 18 17.41 21.88 -45.30
N ILE A 19 18.49 21.10 -45.22
CA ILE A 19 19.77 21.38 -44.53
C ILE A 19 20.55 22.52 -45.22
N ASN A 20 20.90 23.56 -44.45
CA ASN A 20 21.75 24.69 -44.86
C ASN A 20 23.04 24.72 -44.01
N PRO A 21 24.24 24.85 -44.59
CA PRO A 21 25.49 24.92 -43.83
C PRO A 21 25.71 26.23 -43.04
N ASN A 22 24.81 27.22 -43.16
CA ASN A 22 24.88 28.50 -42.45
C ASN A 22 23.85 28.60 -41.31
N VAL A 23 23.61 27.47 -40.64
CA VAL A 23 22.63 27.32 -39.58
C VAL A 23 23.08 28.10 -38.34
N GLN A 24 22.28 29.08 -37.93
CA GLN A 24 22.44 29.75 -36.63
C GLN A 24 21.84 28.88 -35.53
N HIS A 25 22.69 28.40 -34.64
CA HIS A 25 22.28 27.71 -33.43
C HIS A 25 21.71 28.69 -32.42
N GLY A 26 20.55 28.38 -31.86
CA GLY A 26 20.04 29.10 -30.70
C GLY A 26 20.97 28.91 -29.50
N ASP A 27 20.90 29.82 -28.53
CA ASP A 27 21.77 29.81 -27.35
C ASP A 27 21.79 28.44 -26.66
N GLY A 28 20.61 27.81 -26.49
CA GLY A 28 20.48 26.47 -25.91
C GLY A 28 21.23 25.37 -26.65
N THR A 29 21.26 25.38 -27.99
CA THR A 29 22.04 24.41 -28.77
C THR A 29 23.55 24.63 -28.64
N ASN A 30 24.00 25.89 -28.61
CA ASN A 30 25.41 26.21 -28.45
C ASN A 30 25.94 25.73 -27.10
N TYR A 31 25.18 25.91 -26.03
CA TYR A 31 25.57 25.39 -24.70
C TYR A 31 25.75 23.88 -24.69
N ILE A 32 24.88 23.12 -25.36
CA ILE A 32 24.97 21.66 -25.41
C ILE A 32 26.15 21.24 -26.30
N LEU A 33 26.30 21.82 -27.50
CA LEU A 33 27.35 21.50 -28.46
C LEU A 33 28.76 21.79 -27.91
N ASN A 34 28.92 22.89 -27.16
CA ASN A 34 30.20 23.24 -26.53
C ASN A 34 30.67 22.25 -25.47
N GLY A 35 29.76 21.41 -24.95
CA GLY A 35 30.09 20.32 -24.02
C GLY A 35 30.50 19.01 -24.71
N LEU A 36 30.41 18.93 -26.04
CA LEU A 36 30.73 17.72 -26.81
C LEU A 36 32.19 17.71 -27.27
N ASP A 37 32.78 16.52 -27.41
CA ASP A 37 34.06 16.38 -28.11
C ASP A 37 33.92 16.64 -29.62
N ASN A 38 35.04 16.83 -30.32
CA ASN A 38 35.02 17.16 -31.75
C ASN A 38 34.31 16.12 -32.63
N ALA A 39 34.36 14.84 -32.27
CA ALA A 39 33.72 13.79 -33.05
C ALA A 39 32.19 13.83 -32.90
N LEU A 40 31.70 14.05 -31.67
CA LEU A 40 30.29 14.22 -31.37
C LEU A 40 29.76 15.56 -31.90
N TYR A 41 30.50 16.64 -31.72
CA TYR A 41 30.15 17.96 -32.24
C TYR A 41 29.83 17.89 -33.74
N ASN A 42 30.69 17.26 -34.55
CA ASN A 42 30.47 17.17 -35.99
C ASN A 42 29.22 16.38 -36.39
N VAL A 43 28.84 15.37 -35.59
CA VAL A 43 27.64 14.56 -35.83
C VAL A 43 26.37 15.32 -35.44
N TYR A 44 26.44 16.13 -34.38
CA TYR A 44 25.29 16.76 -33.75
C TYR A 44 25.12 18.25 -34.09
N SER A 45 26.15 18.91 -34.65
CA SER A 45 26.12 20.31 -35.08
C SER A 45 25.05 20.63 -36.12
N PRO A 46 24.53 19.72 -36.95
CA PRO A 46 23.40 20.06 -37.80
C PRO A 46 22.07 20.28 -37.03
N MET A 47 21.99 19.88 -35.76
CA MET A 47 20.76 20.00 -34.97
C MET A 47 20.61 21.41 -34.38
N VAL A 48 19.55 22.11 -34.80
CA VAL A 48 19.22 23.48 -34.34
C VAL A 48 18.32 23.53 -33.12
N ASN A 49 17.62 22.44 -32.84
CA ASN A 49 16.68 22.37 -31.74
C ASN A 49 17.39 21.76 -30.53
N ALA A 50 17.53 22.54 -29.47
CA ALA A 50 18.24 22.13 -28.25
C ALA A 50 17.58 20.92 -27.59
N LYS A 51 16.23 20.85 -27.62
CA LYS A 51 15.48 19.71 -27.10
C LYS A 51 15.72 18.45 -27.94
N ALA A 52 15.63 18.55 -29.27
CA ALA A 52 15.87 17.40 -30.15
C ALA A 52 17.34 16.91 -30.09
N LEU A 53 18.29 17.84 -29.97
CA LEU A 53 19.70 17.55 -29.73
C LEU A 53 19.88 16.82 -28.40
N TRP A 54 19.31 17.35 -27.33
CA TRP A 54 19.35 16.73 -26.00
C TRP A 54 18.73 15.33 -26.01
N GLU A 55 17.52 15.14 -26.54
CA GLU A 55 16.85 13.84 -26.64
C GLU A 55 17.65 12.84 -27.48
N SER A 56 18.37 13.29 -28.51
CA SER A 56 19.20 12.43 -29.35
C SER A 56 20.51 12.01 -28.67
N LEU A 57 21.11 12.91 -27.87
CA LEU A 57 22.24 12.59 -27.00
C LEU A 57 21.81 11.65 -25.88
N GLU A 58 20.68 11.93 -25.24
CA GLU A 58 20.08 11.12 -24.20
C GLU A 58 19.81 9.70 -24.70
N ARG A 59 19.12 9.55 -25.83
CA ARG A 59 18.85 8.24 -26.43
C ARG A 59 20.11 7.44 -26.80
N LYS A 60 21.18 8.10 -27.26
CA LYS A 60 22.38 7.41 -27.75
C LYS A 60 23.39 7.09 -26.65
N TYR A 61 23.44 7.90 -25.60
CA TYR A 61 24.47 7.84 -24.56
C TYR A 61 23.94 7.65 -23.15
N MET A 62 22.67 7.94 -22.87
CA MET A 62 22.02 7.36 -21.69
C MET A 62 21.74 5.91 -22.02
N THR A 63 22.67 5.06 -21.59
CA THR A 63 22.41 3.64 -21.54
C THR A 63 21.30 3.47 -20.52
N GLU A 64 20.13 3.04 -20.97
CA GLU A 64 19.14 2.47 -20.07
C GLU A 64 19.83 1.28 -19.42
N ASP A 65 20.37 1.47 -18.21
CA ASP A 65 21.20 0.45 -17.59
C ASP A 65 20.29 -0.72 -17.25
N ALA A 66 20.30 -1.74 -18.11
CA ALA A 66 19.60 -2.98 -17.87
C ALA A 66 20.04 -3.60 -16.52
N GLY A 67 21.24 -3.24 -16.04
CA GLY A 67 21.70 -3.50 -14.68
C GLY A 67 20.82 -2.86 -13.61
N SER A 68 20.55 -1.55 -13.69
CA SER A 68 19.66 -0.81 -12.77
C SER A 68 18.26 -1.40 -12.70
N LYS A 69 17.61 -1.64 -13.85
CA LYS A 69 16.28 -2.27 -13.89
C LYS A 69 16.27 -3.64 -13.20
N LYS A 70 17.23 -4.51 -13.57
CA LYS A 70 17.35 -5.84 -12.97
C LYS A 70 17.63 -5.78 -11.48
N PHE A 71 18.44 -4.81 -11.04
CA PHE A 71 18.77 -4.62 -9.63
C PHE A 71 17.54 -4.22 -8.81
N VAL A 72 16.79 -3.22 -9.26
CA VAL A 72 15.58 -2.75 -8.56
C VAL A 72 14.50 -3.84 -8.52
N VAL A 73 14.30 -4.58 -9.63
CA VAL A 73 13.41 -5.75 -9.65
C VAL A 73 13.88 -6.83 -8.67
N GLY A 74 15.18 -7.10 -8.60
CA GLY A 74 15.77 -8.03 -7.62
C GLY A 74 15.47 -7.59 -6.19
N LYS A 75 15.71 -6.31 -5.87
CA LYS A 75 15.41 -5.71 -4.56
C LYS A 75 13.94 -5.90 -4.16
N PHE A 76 13.00 -5.72 -5.09
CA PHE A 76 11.57 -5.95 -4.85
C PHE A 76 11.23 -7.42 -4.58
N LEU A 77 11.77 -8.34 -5.39
CA LEU A 77 11.52 -9.77 -5.24
C LEU A 77 12.10 -10.29 -3.92
N ASP A 78 13.31 -9.85 -3.55
CA ASP A 78 14.02 -10.29 -2.35
C ASP A 78 13.52 -9.62 -1.06
N PHE A 79 12.87 -8.46 -1.16
CA PHE A 79 12.31 -7.76 0.01
C PHE A 79 11.35 -8.67 0.78
N LYS A 80 11.50 -8.75 2.11
CA LYS A 80 10.63 -9.51 3.02
C LYS A 80 10.53 -8.75 4.33
N MET A 81 9.33 -8.66 4.90
CA MET A 81 9.20 -8.06 6.21
C MET A 81 9.65 -9.02 7.31
N MET A 82 10.26 -8.47 8.34
CA MET A 82 10.73 -9.17 9.53
C MET A 82 9.88 -8.78 10.74
N ASP A 83 9.65 -9.74 11.64
CA ASP A 83 8.89 -9.52 12.88
C ASP A 83 9.60 -8.61 13.89
N SER A 84 10.92 -8.42 13.72
CA SER A 84 11.75 -7.59 14.61
C SER A 84 11.60 -6.07 14.37
N LYS A 85 10.92 -5.67 13.30
CA LYS A 85 10.67 -4.27 12.92
C LYS A 85 9.18 -4.02 12.89
N THR A 86 8.77 -2.75 13.03
CA THR A 86 7.37 -2.37 12.81
C THR A 86 6.99 -2.62 11.35
N VAL A 87 5.74 -3.01 11.12
CA VAL A 87 5.19 -3.13 9.76
C VAL A 87 5.18 -1.77 9.09
N ILE A 88 4.85 -0.69 9.79
CA ILE A 88 4.78 0.64 9.17
C ILE A 88 6.13 1.15 8.66
N SER A 89 7.24 0.91 9.38
CA SER A 89 8.57 1.26 8.85
C SER A 89 8.92 0.46 7.60
N GLN A 90 8.57 -0.82 7.57
CA GLN A 90 8.84 -1.70 6.44
C GLN A 90 7.92 -1.43 5.24
N VAL A 91 6.69 -0.95 5.46
CA VAL A 91 5.81 -0.44 4.40
C VAL A 91 6.47 0.76 3.71
N GLN A 92 7.11 1.66 4.45
CA GLN A 92 7.84 2.79 3.87
C GLN A 92 9.04 2.31 3.04
N GLU A 93 9.83 1.35 3.55
CA GLU A 93 10.90 0.71 2.78
C GLU A 93 10.38 0.08 1.47
N PHE A 94 9.22 -0.58 1.51
CA PHE A 94 8.56 -1.15 0.33
C PHE A 94 8.09 -0.07 -0.67
N GLN A 95 7.50 1.03 -0.19
CA GLN A 95 7.10 2.15 -1.05
C GLN A 95 8.29 2.81 -1.74
N LEU A 96 9.46 2.88 -1.09
CA LEU A 96 10.70 3.34 -1.72
C LEU A 96 11.09 2.44 -2.89
N ILE A 97 10.97 1.11 -2.73
CA ILE A 97 11.24 0.18 -3.83
C ILE A 97 10.26 0.37 -4.99
N LEU A 98 8.97 0.55 -4.71
CA LEU A 98 7.97 0.85 -5.75
C LEU A 98 8.29 2.15 -6.50
N HIS A 99 8.73 3.18 -5.78
CA HIS A 99 9.19 4.43 -6.36
C HIS A 99 10.43 4.23 -7.25
N ASP A 100 11.42 3.45 -6.79
CA ASP A 100 12.61 3.11 -7.59
C ASP A 100 12.19 2.39 -8.90
N ILE A 101 11.23 1.45 -8.84
CA ILE A 101 10.70 0.76 -10.03
C ILE A 101 10.06 1.75 -11.01
N HIS A 102 9.27 2.69 -10.51
CA HIS A 102 8.63 3.72 -11.32
C HIS A 102 9.65 4.68 -11.95
N ALA A 103 10.69 5.06 -11.20
CA ALA A 103 11.77 5.90 -11.70
C ALA A 103 12.57 5.24 -12.84
N GLU A 104 12.68 3.91 -12.81
CA GLU A 104 13.27 3.10 -13.89
C GLU A 104 12.28 2.87 -15.08
N GLY A 105 11.15 3.57 -15.10
CA GLY A 105 10.17 3.52 -16.19
C GLY A 105 9.27 2.28 -16.20
N MET A 106 9.27 1.48 -15.13
CA MET A 106 8.40 0.32 -14.99
C MET A 106 7.15 0.67 -14.17
N VAL A 107 5.97 0.32 -14.67
CA VAL A 107 4.70 0.60 -13.98
C VAL A 107 4.11 -0.70 -13.46
N LEU A 108 3.88 -0.78 -12.14
CA LEU A 108 3.19 -1.89 -11.50
C LEU A 108 1.72 -1.52 -11.27
N GLY A 109 0.80 -2.38 -11.68
CA GLY A 109 -0.63 -2.18 -11.43
C GLY A 109 -0.94 -2.13 -9.93
N GLU A 110 -1.91 -1.28 -9.54
CA GLU A 110 -2.27 -1.07 -8.12
C GLU A 110 -2.66 -2.38 -7.42
N SER A 111 -3.43 -3.24 -8.09
CA SER A 111 -3.81 -4.56 -7.57
C SER A 111 -2.61 -5.47 -7.30
N PHE A 112 -1.58 -5.41 -8.15
CA PHE A 112 -0.33 -6.13 -7.94
C PHE A 112 0.46 -5.58 -6.76
N GLN A 113 0.54 -4.26 -6.60
CA GLN A 113 1.21 -3.63 -5.46
C GLN A 113 0.56 -4.01 -4.14
N VAL A 114 -0.78 -3.99 -4.08
CA VAL A 114 -1.58 -4.44 -2.92
C VAL A 114 -1.30 -5.91 -2.62
N ALA A 115 -1.42 -6.79 -3.61
CA ALA A 115 -1.18 -8.23 -3.44
C ALA A 115 0.27 -8.50 -2.98
N ALA A 116 1.24 -7.83 -3.57
CA ALA A 116 2.64 -7.95 -3.20
C ALA A 116 2.85 -7.54 -1.74
N LEU A 117 2.32 -6.38 -1.31
CA LEU A 117 2.45 -5.93 0.07
C LEU A 117 1.83 -6.92 1.07
N ILE A 118 0.65 -7.46 0.77
CA ILE A 118 0.01 -8.52 1.56
C ILE A 118 0.90 -9.76 1.66
N GLU A 119 1.51 -10.16 0.54
CA GLU A 119 2.42 -11.30 0.53
C GLU A 119 3.68 -11.08 1.35
N LYS A 120 4.21 -9.86 1.38
CA LYS A 120 5.41 -9.49 2.13
C LYS A 120 5.20 -9.39 3.64
N LEU A 121 3.96 -9.41 4.15
CA LEU A 121 3.66 -9.27 5.57
C LEU A 121 4.43 -10.28 6.44
N PRO A 122 4.83 -9.90 7.67
CA PRO A 122 5.62 -10.77 8.54
C PRO A 122 4.86 -12.06 8.91
N PRO A 123 5.58 -13.15 9.27
CA PRO A 123 4.97 -14.39 9.72
C PRO A 123 3.97 -14.21 10.88
N THR A 124 4.24 -13.32 11.83
CA THR A 124 3.31 -13.07 12.96
C THR A 124 1.98 -12.44 12.52
N TRP A 125 1.88 -11.92 11.29
CA TRP A 125 0.68 -11.30 10.73
C TRP A 125 -0.17 -12.27 9.89
N LYS A 126 0.08 -13.58 9.97
CA LYS A 126 -0.58 -14.62 9.16
C LYS A 126 -2.12 -14.53 9.16
N ASP A 127 -2.75 -14.35 10.31
CA ASP A 127 -4.22 -14.32 10.40
C ASP A 127 -4.79 -13.07 9.73
N PHE A 128 -4.17 -11.92 9.95
CA PHE A 128 -4.53 -10.67 9.26
C PHE A 128 -4.30 -10.78 7.75
N LYS A 129 -3.19 -11.38 7.33
CA LYS A 129 -2.91 -11.70 5.92
C LYS A 129 -4.02 -12.55 5.30
N ASN A 130 -4.47 -13.59 5.99
CA ASN A 130 -5.58 -14.43 5.52
C ASN A 130 -6.90 -13.65 5.44
N TYR A 131 -7.20 -12.82 6.43
CA TYR A 131 -8.35 -11.92 6.40
C TYR A 131 -8.35 -11.02 5.15
N LEU A 132 -7.19 -10.43 4.81
CA LEU A 132 -7.05 -9.59 3.62
C LEU A 132 -7.25 -10.39 2.33
N LYS A 133 -6.72 -11.62 2.24
CA LYS A 133 -6.87 -12.49 1.06
C LYS A 133 -8.32 -12.88 0.76
N HIS A 134 -9.14 -13.03 1.79
CA HIS A 134 -10.55 -13.41 1.64
C HIS A 134 -11.50 -12.20 1.50
N LYS A 135 -10.96 -10.98 1.51
CA LYS A 135 -11.75 -9.76 1.36
C LYS A 135 -12.20 -9.61 -0.09
N ARG A 136 -13.52 -9.64 -0.33
CA ARG A 136 -14.11 -9.52 -1.67
C ARG A 136 -14.09 -8.10 -2.25
N LYS A 137 -14.02 -7.07 -1.40
CA LYS A 137 -14.01 -5.67 -1.83
C LYS A 137 -12.61 -5.29 -2.29
N GLU A 138 -12.49 -4.78 -3.51
CA GLU A 138 -11.26 -4.16 -3.99
C GLU A 138 -10.80 -3.06 -3.03
N MET A 139 -9.49 -3.00 -2.81
CA MET A 139 -8.87 -2.05 -1.91
C MET A 139 -7.68 -1.40 -2.58
N LYS A 140 -7.53 -0.10 -2.36
CA LYS A 140 -6.37 0.67 -2.81
C LYS A 140 -5.17 0.44 -1.92
N LEU A 141 -3.99 0.80 -2.42
CA LEU A 141 -2.76 0.66 -1.62
C LEU A 141 -2.82 1.53 -0.36
N GLU A 142 -3.33 2.74 -0.46
CA GLU A 142 -3.49 3.67 0.67
C GLU A 142 -4.45 3.09 1.72
N ASP A 143 -5.57 2.49 1.29
CA ASP A 143 -6.51 1.83 2.18
C ASP A 143 -5.87 0.65 2.93
N LEU A 144 -5.00 -0.10 2.26
CA LEU A 144 -4.24 -1.18 2.89
C LEU A 144 -3.29 -0.63 3.95
N ILE A 145 -2.55 0.43 3.64
CA ILE A 145 -1.60 1.05 4.58
C ILE A 145 -2.30 1.55 5.85
N VAL A 146 -3.47 2.18 5.70
CA VAL A 146 -4.28 2.62 6.85
C VAL A 146 -4.69 1.43 7.73
N ARG A 147 -5.15 0.34 7.12
CA ARG A 147 -5.53 -0.89 7.87
C ARG A 147 -4.34 -1.52 8.58
N LEU A 148 -3.16 -1.55 7.94
CA LEU A 148 -1.94 -2.05 8.56
C LEU A 148 -1.54 -1.22 9.78
N ARG A 149 -1.71 0.10 9.73
CA ARG A 149 -1.42 0.97 10.88
C ARG A 149 -2.35 0.68 12.05
N ILE A 150 -3.66 0.61 11.79
CA ILE A 150 -4.67 0.31 12.82
C ILE A 150 -4.39 -1.05 13.46
N GLU A 151 -4.12 -2.08 12.65
CA GLU A 151 -3.83 -3.42 13.15
C GLU A 151 -2.53 -3.47 13.97
N GLU A 152 -1.49 -2.73 13.56
CA GLU A 152 -0.25 -2.64 14.32
C GLU A 152 -0.49 -2.03 15.72
N ASP A 153 -1.25 -0.93 15.76
CA ASP A 153 -1.62 -0.27 17.02
C ASP A 153 -2.45 -1.19 17.93
N ASN A 154 -3.41 -1.93 17.36
CA ASN A 154 -4.23 -2.91 18.09
C ASN A 154 -3.35 -4.00 18.73
N ARG A 155 -2.46 -4.62 17.95
CA ARG A 155 -1.54 -5.66 18.44
C ARG A 155 -0.60 -5.15 19.53
N GLN A 156 -0.20 -3.87 19.46
CA GLN A 156 0.63 -3.26 20.48
C GLN A 156 -0.15 -2.97 21.77
N SER A 157 -1.44 -2.65 21.67
CA SER A 157 -2.32 -2.46 22.83
C SER A 157 -2.60 -3.77 23.58
N GLU A 158 -2.81 -4.87 22.86
CA GLU A 158 -3.05 -6.20 23.44
C GLU A 158 -1.84 -6.74 24.19
N LYS A 159 -0.63 -6.55 23.64
CA LYS A 159 0.63 -6.89 24.34
C LYS A 159 0.77 -6.16 25.66
N LYS A 160 0.42 -4.87 25.72
CA LYS A 160 0.44 -4.09 26.96
C LYS A 160 -0.59 -4.62 27.95
N ALA A 161 -1.83 -4.87 27.51
CA ALA A 161 -2.89 -5.42 28.36
C ALA A 161 -2.56 -6.81 28.91
N GLY A 162 -1.94 -7.68 28.11
CA GLY A 162 -1.48 -9.01 28.52
C GLY A 162 -0.39 -8.97 29.59
N ASN A 163 0.52 -8.01 29.52
CA ASN A 163 1.57 -7.83 30.54
C ASN A 163 0.98 -7.40 31.90
N TYR A 164 -0.05 -6.54 31.93
CA TYR A 164 -0.74 -6.19 33.18
C TYR A 164 -1.46 -7.39 33.82
N HIS A 165 -1.94 -8.36 33.03
CA HIS A 165 -2.61 -9.55 33.55
C HIS A 165 -1.62 -10.53 34.22
N GLN A 166 -0.34 -10.52 33.85
CA GLN A 166 0.71 -11.33 34.49
C GLN A 166 1.28 -10.69 35.77
N GLU A 167 1.19 -9.37 35.93
CA GLU A 167 1.66 -8.65 37.12
C GLU A 167 0.64 -8.60 38.28
N ALA A 168 -0.55 -9.17 38.11
CA ALA A 168 -1.47 -9.43 39.21
C ALA A 168 -0.96 -10.61 40.07
N LYS A 169 0.14 -10.39 40.80
CA LYS A 169 0.52 -11.24 41.94
C LYS A 169 -0.58 -11.12 42.99
N ALA A 170 -1.50 -12.09 42.99
CA ALA A 170 -2.46 -12.28 44.04
C ALA A 170 -1.72 -12.54 45.36
N ASN A 171 -1.68 -11.53 46.23
CA ASN A 171 -1.25 -11.73 47.61
C ASN A 171 -2.42 -12.42 48.33
N VAL A 172 -2.41 -13.76 48.34
CA VAL A 172 -3.37 -14.56 49.11
C VAL A 172 -2.94 -14.55 50.57
N VAL A 173 -3.53 -13.65 51.37
CA VAL A 173 -3.59 -13.85 52.83
C VAL A 173 -4.71 -14.84 53.08
N GLU A 174 -4.32 -16.07 53.37
CA GLU A 174 -5.20 -17.13 53.81
C GLU A 174 -5.60 -16.87 55.27
N GLN A 175 -6.68 -16.12 55.48
CA GLN A 175 -7.38 -16.08 56.77
C GLN A 175 -8.90 -16.11 56.57
N ASP A 176 -9.50 -17.18 57.12
CA ASP A 176 -10.90 -17.34 57.53
C ASP A 176 -12.00 -17.54 56.47
N ILE A 177 -11.91 -18.63 55.71
CA ILE A 177 -13.04 -19.19 54.90
C ILE A 177 -14.19 -19.71 55.81
N GLU A 178 -13.97 -19.89 57.10
CA GLU A 178 -14.96 -20.44 58.06
C GLU A 178 -16.13 -19.47 58.37
N LYS A 179 -15.97 -18.16 58.15
CA LYS A 179 -16.97 -17.14 58.54
C LYS A 179 -18.06 -16.88 57.48
N LEU A 180 -17.82 -17.19 56.21
CA LEU A 180 -18.78 -16.90 55.12
C LEU A 180 -19.87 -17.97 54.97
N ARG A 181 -19.60 -19.23 55.37
CA ARG A 181 -20.61 -20.31 55.31
C ARG A 181 -21.78 -20.11 56.28
N LYS A 182 -21.57 -19.46 57.42
CA LYS A 182 -22.62 -19.21 58.43
C LYS A 182 -23.61 -18.09 58.06
N ARG A 183 -23.27 -17.21 57.10
CA ARG A 183 -24.18 -16.13 56.65
C ARG A 183 -25.13 -16.56 55.53
N ARG A 184 -24.82 -17.62 54.78
CA ARG A 184 -25.63 -18.07 53.63
C ARG A 184 -26.86 -18.91 53.99
N LEU A 185 -26.95 -19.45 55.21
CA LEU A 185 -28.11 -20.24 55.66
C LEU A 185 -29.24 -19.41 56.29
N LYS A 186 -29.08 -18.10 56.50
CA LYS A 186 -30.09 -17.27 57.21
C LYS A 186 -31.00 -16.40 56.32
N ILE A 187 -30.86 -16.45 54.98
CA ILE A 187 -31.67 -15.60 54.07
C ILE A 187 -32.65 -16.44 53.21
N SER A 188 -32.71 -17.75 53.40
CA SER A 188 -33.76 -18.58 52.81
C SER A 188 -34.93 -18.67 53.80
N THR A 189 -35.96 -17.84 53.62
CA THR A 189 -37.40 -18.07 53.97
C THR A 189 -38.12 -16.73 54.04
N THR A 190 -38.73 -16.23 52.94
CA THR A 190 -40.14 -15.79 52.83
C THR A 190 -40.45 -15.06 51.50
N ALA A 191 -41.56 -15.51 50.86
CA ALA A 191 -42.46 -14.85 49.89
C ALA A 191 -41.97 -14.64 48.42
N LEU A 192 -42.48 -15.39 47.41
CA LEU A 192 -43.76 -15.23 46.66
C LEU A 192 -43.72 -13.97 45.75
N VAL A 193 -43.82 -13.97 44.41
CA VAL A 193 -44.88 -14.47 43.49
C VAL A 193 -44.39 -14.41 42.00
N LEU A 194 -44.79 -15.39 41.17
CA LEU A 194 -44.67 -15.53 39.68
C LEU A 194 -45.67 -14.59 38.91
N PRO A 195 -45.61 -14.30 37.57
CA PRO A 195 -45.37 -15.30 36.52
C PRO A 195 -44.69 -14.85 35.18
N SER A 196 -44.15 -15.88 34.51
CA SER A 196 -44.20 -16.17 33.06
C SER A 196 -44.51 -15.01 32.09
N LYS A 197 -43.54 -14.64 31.25
CA LYS A 197 -43.76 -14.26 29.85
C LYS A 197 -42.46 -14.29 29.01
N MET A 198 -42.54 -15.12 27.97
CA MET A 198 -41.89 -15.00 26.65
C MET A 198 -40.41 -15.37 26.52
N ALA A 199 -40.22 -16.65 26.21
CA ALA A 199 -39.34 -17.07 25.13
C ALA A 199 -39.72 -16.35 23.82
N GLU A 200 -38.75 -16.32 22.89
CA GLU A 200 -38.85 -15.92 21.48
C GLU A 200 -38.32 -14.53 21.13
N ALA A 201 -37.02 -14.48 20.87
CA ALA A 201 -36.40 -13.51 19.97
C ALA A 201 -35.26 -14.19 19.20
N ALA A 202 -35.64 -15.22 18.44
CA ALA A 202 -34.81 -15.85 17.41
C ALA A 202 -35.70 -16.22 16.24
N SER A 203 -36.17 -15.22 15.48
CA SER A 203 -36.46 -15.29 14.04
C SER A 203 -37.17 -14.01 13.61
N ILE A 204 -36.43 -13.04 13.08
CA ILE A 204 -37.01 -11.97 12.26
C ILE A 204 -36.22 -11.96 10.96
N ARG A 205 -36.68 -12.77 10.00
CA ARG A 205 -36.68 -12.50 8.56
C ARG A 205 -37.26 -13.70 7.81
N GLU A 206 -38.57 -13.89 7.94
CA GLU A 206 -39.36 -14.54 6.91
C GLU A 206 -40.83 -14.11 7.05
N CYS A 207 -41.41 -13.66 5.93
CA CYS A 207 -42.85 -13.62 5.65
C CYS A 207 -43.74 -12.54 6.31
N LEU A 208 -43.76 -11.36 5.69
CA LEU A 208 -44.98 -10.90 5.00
C LEU A 208 -44.67 -11.13 3.51
N GLY A 209 -45.25 -12.06 2.75
CA GLY A 209 -46.64 -12.46 2.69
C GLY A 209 -47.46 -11.34 2.01
N GLN A 210 -48.08 -11.48 0.84
CA GLN A 210 -48.43 -12.63 0.01
C GLN A 210 -48.87 -12.12 -1.38
N VAL A 211 -48.60 -12.92 -2.42
CA VAL A 211 -49.54 -13.38 -3.47
C VAL A 211 -50.47 -12.36 -4.15
N THR A 212 -50.30 -12.20 -5.47
CA THR A 212 -51.39 -12.45 -6.44
C THR A 212 -50.85 -13.08 -7.73
N VAL A 213 -51.55 -14.11 -8.15
CA VAL A 213 -51.40 -14.94 -9.35
C VAL A 213 -52.00 -14.24 -10.58
N GLY A 214 -51.47 -14.52 -11.76
CA GLY A 214 -52.09 -14.36 -13.09
C GLY A 214 -51.05 -14.80 -14.14
N GLU A 215 -51.11 -16.02 -14.68
CA GLU A 215 -51.78 -16.35 -15.95
C GLU A 215 -51.28 -15.44 -17.09
N ALA A 216 -50.39 -15.93 -17.97
CA ALA A 216 -50.65 -16.66 -19.23
C ALA A 216 -50.56 -15.69 -20.44
N GLU A 217 -50.34 -16.26 -21.63
CA GLU A 217 -50.02 -15.66 -22.96
C GLU A 217 -48.51 -15.41 -23.15
N GLU A 218 -47.74 -16.22 -23.91
CA GLU A 218 -47.94 -16.79 -25.26
C GLU A 218 -48.16 -15.73 -26.35
N ASP A 219 -47.57 -16.01 -27.52
CA ASP A 219 -47.58 -15.28 -28.79
C ASP A 219 -46.49 -14.20 -28.96
N GLU A 220 -45.73 -14.11 -30.05
CA GLU A 220 -45.39 -14.95 -31.22
C GLU A 220 -44.14 -14.28 -31.85
#